data_AF-A0A2N0WMC2-F1
#
_entry.id   AF-A0A2N0WMC2-F1
#
_cell.length_a   1.000
_cell.length_b   1.000
_cell.length_c   1.000
_cell.angle_alpha   90.00
_cell.angle_beta   90.00
_cell.angle_gamma   90.00
#
_symmetry.space_group_name_H-M   'P 1'
#
loop_
_entity.id
_entity.type
_entity.pdbx_description
1 polymer ?
#
loop_
_entity_poly.entity_id
_entity_poly.type
_entity_poly.pdbx_seq_one_letter_code
_entity_poly.pdbx_strand_id
1 'polypeptide(L)'
;MQRTLPIFGTKPTSHTIALCVLTCGLYVIYRLYTLTLQTNPHIKNPIATWFVVAAVVIHLLSFISLAYFILASGSQQLLLFSKVMHVISSISHLIWIGKLRNRIHRLLGAEKGSSAWLNPFLSTFLHVIYIQYKINLAVL
;
A
#
# COMPACT_ATOMS: atom_id res chain seq x y z
N MET A 1 -7.33 8.06 -30.40
CA MET A 1 -7.84 7.98 -29.01
C MET A 1 -7.68 6.53 -28.55
N GLN A 2 -6.58 6.21 -27.90
CA GLN A 2 -6.24 4.82 -27.54
C GLN A 2 -7.05 4.45 -26.28
N ARG A 3 -8.08 3.60 -26.42
CA ARG A 3 -8.79 3.01 -25.28
C ARG A 3 -7.80 2.17 -24.49
N THR A 4 -7.25 2.73 -23.42
CA THR A 4 -6.48 1.99 -22.43
C THR A 4 -7.45 1.02 -21.75
N LEU A 5 -7.16 -0.28 -21.81
CA LEU A 5 -7.77 -1.24 -20.88
C LEU A 5 -7.59 -0.68 -19.46
N PRO A 6 -8.59 -0.81 -18.56
CA PRO A 6 -8.49 -0.22 -17.24
C PRO A 6 -7.32 -0.86 -16.49
N ILE A 7 -6.21 -0.12 -16.38
CA ILE A 7 -4.97 -0.52 -15.66
C ILE A 7 -5.33 -0.95 -14.22
N PHE A 8 -6.38 -0.35 -13.68
CA PHE A 8 -6.94 -0.67 -12.38
C PHE A 8 -8.35 -1.22 -12.55
N GLY A 9 -8.59 -2.46 -12.10
CA GLY A 9 -9.94 -2.99 -11.98
C GLY A 9 -10.70 -2.32 -10.82
N THR A 10 -12.00 -2.11 -11.01
CA THR A 10 -12.91 -1.67 -9.94
C THR A 10 -13.10 -2.82 -8.94
N LYS A 11 -13.04 -2.49 -7.65
CA LYS A 11 -13.31 -3.44 -6.55
C LYS A 11 -14.04 -2.69 -5.46
N PRO A 12 -15.09 -3.26 -4.84
CA PRO A 12 -15.81 -2.58 -3.77
C PRO A 12 -14.86 -2.12 -2.65
N THR A 13 -14.97 -0.85 -2.24
CA THR A 13 -14.16 -0.30 -1.14
C THR A 13 -14.45 -1.05 0.16
N SER A 14 -15.71 -1.45 0.38
CA SER A 14 -16.12 -2.29 1.53
C SER A 14 -15.37 -3.61 1.60
N HIS A 15 -15.12 -4.27 0.47
CA HIS A 15 -14.32 -5.49 0.41
C HIS A 15 -12.86 -5.23 0.80
N THR A 16 -12.30 -4.09 0.38
CA THR A 16 -10.93 -3.69 0.77
C THR A 16 -10.84 -3.43 2.27
N ILE A 17 -11.84 -2.76 2.85
CA ILE A 17 -11.93 -2.52 4.30
C ILE A 17 -12.03 -3.86 5.05
N ALA A 18 -12.95 -4.74 4.66
CA ALA A 18 -13.15 -6.04 5.30
C ALA A 18 -11.85 -6.86 5.31
N LEU A 19 -11.16 -6.96 4.17
CA LEU A 19 -9.89 -7.68 4.09
C LEU A 19 -8.79 -7.02 4.93
N CYS A 20 -8.69 -5.68 4.98
CA CYS A 20 -7.76 -5.00 5.87
C CYS A 20 -8.00 -5.35 7.34
N VAL A 21 -9.25 -5.40 7.79
CA VAL A 21 -9.60 -5.73 9.18
C VAL A 21 -9.34 -7.21 9.47
N LEU A 22 -9.88 -8.11 8.64
CA LEU A 22 -9.80 -9.56 8.86
C LEU A 22 -8.37 -10.11 8.80
N THR A 23 -7.46 -9.41 8.12
CA THR A 23 -6.04 -9.79 8.03
C THR A 23 -5.13 -9.00 8.97
N CYS A 24 -5.70 -8.26 9.93
CA CYS A 24 -4.96 -7.41 10.86
C CYS A 24 -4.00 -6.44 10.15
N GLY A 25 -4.41 -5.90 9.01
CA GLY A 25 -3.62 -4.96 8.21
C GLY A 25 -2.69 -5.61 7.17
N LEU A 26 -2.47 -6.92 7.15
CA LEU A 26 -1.59 -7.56 6.15
C LEU A 26 -2.10 -7.34 4.71
N TYR A 27 -3.42 -7.29 4.51
CA TYR A 27 -4.00 -6.99 3.21
C TYR A 27 -3.66 -5.57 2.72
N VAL A 28 -3.37 -4.61 3.61
CA VAL A 28 -2.85 -3.29 3.20
C VAL A 28 -1.57 -3.45 2.41
N ILE A 29 -0.65 -4.29 2.89
CA ILE A 29 0.67 -4.50 2.29
C ILE A 29 0.55 -5.26 0.98
N TYR A 30 -0.23 -6.35 0.99
CA TYR A 30 -0.56 -7.08 -0.23
C TYR A 30 -1.18 -6.16 -1.28
N ARG A 31 -2.11 -5.28 -0.89
CA ARG A 31 -2.77 -4.42 -1.85
C ARG A 31 -1.83 -3.35 -2.39
N LEU A 32 -0.96 -2.79 -1.56
CA LEU A 32 0.07 -1.83 -1.99
C LEU A 32 1.06 -2.48 -2.98
N TYR A 33 1.42 -3.74 -2.73
CA TYR A 33 2.20 -4.57 -3.63
C TYR A 33 1.52 -4.77 -4.99
N THR A 34 0.27 -5.24 -5.01
CA THR A 34 -0.45 -5.48 -6.27
C THR A 34 -0.68 -4.19 -7.08
N LEU A 35 -1.00 -3.06 -6.43
CA LEU A 35 -1.10 -1.77 -7.12
C LEU A 35 0.23 -1.35 -7.75
N THR A 36 1.35 -1.69 -7.11
CA THR A 36 2.69 -1.44 -7.66
C THR A 36 2.95 -2.31 -8.89
N LEU A 37 2.58 -3.59 -8.85
CA LEU A 37 2.66 -4.48 -10.02
C LEU A 37 1.78 -4.02 -11.18
N GLN A 38 0.60 -3.47 -10.89
CA GLN A 38 -0.30 -2.89 -11.89
C GLN A 38 0.28 -1.59 -12.48
N THR A 39 0.92 -0.77 -11.65
CA THR A 39 1.39 0.57 -12.07
C THR A 39 2.74 0.53 -12.79
N ASN A 40 3.67 -0.31 -12.34
CA ASN A 40 5.07 -0.32 -12.79
C ASN A 40 5.24 -0.53 -14.31
N PRO A 41 4.52 -1.46 -14.98
CA PRO A 41 4.67 -1.70 -16.41
C PRO A 41 4.29 -0.50 -17.30
N HIS A 42 3.50 0.45 -16.78
CA HIS A 42 2.95 1.57 -17.55
C HIS A 42 3.65 2.90 -17.27
N ILE A 43 4.75 2.91 -16.52
CA ILE A 43 5.45 4.13 -16.10
C ILE A 43 6.94 4.05 -16.46
N LYS A 44 7.48 5.13 -17.04
CA LYS A 44 8.92 5.23 -17.41
C LYS A 44 9.89 5.09 -16.24
N ASN A 45 9.49 5.47 -15.03
CA ASN A 45 10.28 5.37 -13.80
C ASN A 45 9.55 4.48 -12.78
N PRO A 46 9.65 3.13 -12.87
CA PRO A 46 8.96 2.21 -11.98
C PRO A 46 9.44 2.34 -10.53
N ILE A 47 8.64 1.85 -9.57
CA ILE A 47 9.12 1.67 -8.19
C ILE A 47 10.05 0.47 -8.20
N ALA A 48 11.27 0.64 -7.69
CA ALA A 48 12.28 -0.40 -7.68
C ALA A 48 11.80 -1.65 -6.91
N THR A 49 11.89 -2.81 -7.54
CA THR A 49 11.42 -4.08 -6.97
C THR A 49 12.13 -4.44 -5.67
N TRP A 50 13.44 -4.18 -5.57
CA TRP A 50 14.20 -4.43 -4.34
C TRP A 50 13.66 -3.64 -3.15
N PHE A 51 13.24 -2.39 -3.37
CA PHE A 51 12.67 -1.54 -2.32
C PHE A 51 11.32 -2.10 -1.85
N VAL A 52 10.47 -2.51 -2.81
CA VAL A 52 9.18 -3.14 -2.53
C VAL A 52 9.35 -4.42 -1.72
N VAL A 53 10.25 -5.31 -2.15
CA VAL A 53 10.52 -6.58 -1.47
C VAL A 53 11.08 -6.33 -0.07
N ALA A 54 12.05 -5.42 0.08
CA ALA A 54 12.60 -5.06 1.38
C ALA A 54 11.51 -4.53 2.33
N ALA A 55 10.64 -3.63 1.88
CA ALA A 55 9.55 -3.09 2.69
C ALA A 55 8.59 -4.19 3.17
N VAL A 56 8.21 -5.12 2.27
CA VAL A 56 7.37 -6.27 2.61
C VAL A 56 8.06 -7.17 3.63
N VAL A 57 9.33 -7.53 3.41
CA VAL A 57 10.08 -8.42 4.31
C VAL A 57 10.23 -7.80 5.70
N ILE A 58 10.62 -6.52 5.79
CA ILE A 58 10.75 -5.80 7.07
C ILE A 58 9.40 -5.76 7.81
N HIS A 59 8.30 -5.52 7.09
CA HIS A 59 6.97 -5.57 7.68
C HIS A 59 6.62 -6.95 8.24
N LEU A 60 6.86 -8.01 7.46
CA LEU A 60 6.58 -9.38 7.88
C LEU A 60 7.45 -9.79 9.08
N LEU A 61 8.73 -9.40 9.10
CA LEU A 61 9.61 -9.63 10.25
C LEU A 61 9.07 -8.94 11.51
N SER A 62 8.65 -7.67 11.40
CA SER A 62 8.02 -6.94 12.50
C SER A 62 6.73 -7.61 12.99
N PHE A 63 5.84 -7.98 12.05
CA PHE A 63 4.54 -8.56 12.35
C PHE A 63 4.67 -9.96 12.98
N ILE A 64 5.49 -10.84 12.40
CA ILE A 64 5.70 -12.22 12.87
C ILE A 64 6.40 -12.21 14.23
N SER A 65 7.41 -11.35 14.43
CA SER A 65 8.07 -11.24 15.74
C SER A 65 7.12 -10.72 16.83
N LEU A 66 6.22 -9.79 16.51
CA LEU A 66 5.17 -9.35 17.44
C LEU A 66 4.19 -10.48 17.75
N ALA A 67 3.71 -11.19 16.73
CA ALA A 67 2.80 -12.31 16.89
C ALA A 67 3.42 -13.40 17.76
N TYR A 68 4.69 -13.74 17.54
CA TYR A 68 5.42 -14.70 18.37
C TYR A 68 5.57 -14.22 19.81
N PHE A 69 5.91 -12.94 20.02
CA PHE A 69 5.97 -12.36 21.36
C PHE A 69 4.66 -12.55 22.13
N ILE A 70 3.51 -12.28 21.49
CA ILE A 70 2.18 -12.37 22.11
C ILE A 70 1.73 -13.82 22.32
N LEU A 71 1.90 -14.68 21.31
CA LEU A 71 1.29 -16.01 21.28
C LEU A 71 2.16 -17.11 21.90
N ALA A 72 3.47 -16.89 21.97
CA ALA A 72 4.45 -17.87 22.44
C ALA A 72 5.34 -17.33 23.57
N SER A 73 4.89 -16.27 24.26
CA SER A 73 5.62 -15.66 25.39
C SER A 73 7.07 -15.30 25.04
N GLY A 74 7.26 -14.63 23.90
CA GLY A 74 8.60 -14.26 23.42
C GLY A 74 9.33 -13.29 24.36
N SER A 75 10.64 -13.14 24.16
CA SER A 75 11.46 -12.31 25.03
C SER A 75 11.25 -10.80 24.82
N GLN A 76 11.65 -9.99 25.80
CA GLN A 76 11.65 -8.53 25.66
C GLN A 76 12.59 -8.03 24.54
N GLN A 77 13.67 -8.76 24.24
CA GLN A 77 14.53 -8.42 23.10
C GLN A 77 13.78 -8.59 21.77
N LEU A 78 12.94 -9.63 21.65
CA LEU A 78 12.12 -9.84 20.46
C LEU A 78 11.06 -8.75 20.29
N LEU A 79 10.45 -8.30 21.39
CA LEU A 79 9.53 -7.15 21.36
C LEU A 79 10.23 -5.87 20.91
N LEU A 80 11.44 -5.60 21.41
CA LEU A 80 12.24 -4.45 21.00
C LEU A 80 12.58 -4.53 19.50
N PHE A 81 13.06 -5.69 19.04
CA PHE A 81 13.31 -5.94 17.62
C PHE A 81 12.07 -5.67 16.76
N SER A 82 10.91 -6.21 17.16
CA SER A 82 9.64 -6.01 16.47
C SER A 82 9.28 -4.53 16.34
N LYS A 83 9.43 -3.75 17.42
CA LYS A 83 9.16 -2.30 17.43
C LYS A 83 10.10 -1.53 16.51
N VAL A 84 11.40 -1.83 16.54
CA VAL A 84 12.39 -1.19 15.65
C VAL A 84 12.07 -1.50 14.19
N MET A 85 11.83 -2.77 13.86
CA MET A 85 11.42 -3.17 12.51
C MET A 85 10.10 -2.51 12.10
N HIS A 86 9.16 -2.31 13.02
CA HIS A 86 7.89 -1.65 12.75
C HIS A 86 8.07 -0.18 12.35
N VAL A 87 8.97 0.55 13.03
CA VAL A 87 9.29 1.93 12.70
C VAL A 87 9.92 2.02 11.30
N ILE A 88 10.89 1.15 11.01
CA ILE A 88 11.54 1.09 9.69
C ILE A 88 10.51 0.74 8.59
N SER A 89 9.63 -0.24 8.86
CA SER A 89 8.52 -0.63 7.98
C SER A 89 7.59 0.56 7.73
N SER A 90 7.21 1.29 8.77
CA SER A 90 6.31 2.45 8.68
C SER A 90 6.88 3.54 7.78
N ILE A 91 8.16 3.91 7.97
CA ILE A 91 8.84 4.90 7.11
C ILE A 91 8.87 4.40 5.65
N SER A 92 9.20 3.12 5.45
CA SER A 92 9.24 2.51 4.12
C SER A 92 7.86 2.55 3.44
N HIS A 93 6.78 2.29 4.18
CA HIS A 93 5.41 2.38 3.67
C HIS A 93 4.99 3.80 3.31
N LEU A 94 5.36 4.80 4.11
CA LEU A 94 5.09 6.21 3.78
C LEU A 94 5.75 6.60 2.44
N ILE A 95 7.02 6.22 2.27
CA ILE A 95 7.76 6.46 1.03
C ILE A 95 7.09 5.71 -0.14
N TRP A 96 6.69 4.45 0.08
CA TRP A 96 6.06 3.63 -0.93
C TRP A 96 4.70 4.19 -1.38
N ILE A 97 3.83 4.56 -0.44
CA ILE A 97 2.54 5.19 -0.71
C ILE A 97 2.73 6.47 -1.51
N GLY A 98 3.68 7.33 -1.11
CA GLY A 98 3.99 8.55 -1.86
C GLY A 98 4.46 8.26 -3.30
N LYS A 99 5.37 7.29 -3.47
CA LYS A 99 5.86 6.87 -4.79
C LYS A 99 4.74 6.29 -5.66
N LEU A 100 3.86 5.47 -5.10
CA LEU A 100 2.74 4.85 -5.82
C LEU A 100 1.69 5.89 -6.19
N ARG A 101 1.28 6.73 -5.23
CA ARG A 101 0.35 7.84 -5.45
C ARG A 101 0.74 8.69 -6.65
N ASN A 102 1.99 9.15 -6.69
CA ASN A 102 2.48 10.02 -7.77
C ASN A 102 2.44 9.33 -9.14
N ARG A 103 2.58 8.00 -9.17
CA ARG A 103 2.52 7.20 -10.41
C ARG A 103 1.08 6.95 -10.84
N ILE A 104 0.18 6.62 -9.90
CA ILE A 104 -1.26 6.52 -10.17
C ILE A 104 -1.79 7.86 -10.69
N HIS A 105 -1.38 8.98 -10.09
CA HIS A 105 -1.73 10.32 -10.60
C HIS A 105 -1.34 10.51 -12.06
N ARG A 106 -0.12 10.13 -12.43
CA ARG A 106 0.35 10.23 -13.82
C ARG A 106 -0.44 9.33 -14.76
N LEU A 107 -0.76 8.10 -14.36
CA LEU A 107 -1.54 7.17 -15.19
C LEU A 107 -2.98 7.64 -15.41
N LEU A 108 -3.57 8.28 -14.40
CA LEU A 108 -4.95 8.77 -14.45
C LEU A 108 -5.08 10.22 -14.93
N GLY A 109 -3.96 10.88 -15.29
CA GLY A 109 -3.98 12.31 -15.62
C GLY A 109 -4.55 13.18 -14.49
N ALA A 110 -4.35 12.77 -13.23
CA ALA A 110 -5.03 13.36 -12.09
C ALA A 110 -4.41 14.71 -11.69
N GLU A 111 -5.22 15.77 -11.75
CA GLU A 111 -4.88 17.10 -11.26
C GLU A 111 -5.59 17.41 -9.95
N LYS A 112 -5.10 18.40 -9.18
CA LYS A 112 -5.70 18.79 -7.91
C LYS A 112 -7.15 19.23 -8.13
N GLY A 113 -8.08 18.55 -7.46
CA GLY A 113 -9.53 18.79 -7.60
C GLY A 113 -10.24 17.77 -8.49
N SER A 114 -9.52 16.99 -9.30
CA SER A 114 -10.12 15.92 -10.11
C SER A 114 -10.64 14.74 -9.26
N SER A 115 -11.57 13.96 -9.82
CA SER A 115 -12.07 12.72 -9.21
C SER A 115 -10.99 11.68 -8.97
N ALA A 116 -9.91 11.70 -9.76
CA ALA A 116 -8.74 10.83 -9.61
C ALA A 116 -7.67 11.37 -8.64
N TRP A 117 -7.84 12.59 -8.09
CA TRP A 117 -6.85 13.20 -7.21
C TRP A 117 -6.77 12.52 -5.84
N LEU A 118 -5.74 11.69 -5.67
CA LEU A 118 -5.31 11.19 -4.35
C LEU A 118 -4.73 12.32 -3.49
N ASN A 119 -5.45 12.72 -2.44
CA ASN A 119 -4.94 13.63 -1.40
C ASN A 119 -3.79 12.96 -0.62
N PRO A 120 -2.65 13.63 -0.37
CA PRO A 120 -1.49 13.01 0.30
C PRO A 120 -1.79 12.62 1.75
N PHE A 121 -2.49 13.45 2.51
CA PHE A 121 -2.87 13.17 3.89
C PHE A 121 -3.78 11.94 3.96
N LEU A 122 -4.87 11.93 3.18
CA LEU A 122 -5.79 10.78 3.16
C LEU A 122 -5.13 9.51 2.64
N SER A 123 -4.25 9.61 1.65
CA SER A 123 -3.49 8.44 1.13
C SER A 123 -2.58 7.84 2.19
N THR A 124 -2.01 8.67 3.07
CA THR A 124 -1.15 8.22 4.15
C THR A 124 -1.94 7.58 5.29
N PHE A 125 -3.06 8.16 5.74
CA PHE A 125 -3.81 7.61 6.87
C PHE A 125 -4.72 6.44 6.48
N LEU A 126 -5.41 6.55 5.35
CA LEU A 126 -6.35 5.54 4.87
C LEU A 126 -5.74 4.57 3.85
N HIS A 127 -4.46 4.77 3.49
CA HIS A 127 -3.68 3.82 2.71
C HIS A 127 -4.40 3.37 1.42
N VAL A 128 -4.40 2.06 1.20
CA VAL A 128 -4.99 1.40 0.03
C VAL A 128 -6.52 1.49 0.00
N ILE A 129 -7.19 1.74 1.13
CA ILE A 129 -8.65 1.89 1.19
C ILE A 129 -9.05 3.16 0.44
N TYR A 130 -8.40 4.28 0.75
CA TYR A 130 -8.65 5.54 0.06
C TYR A 130 -8.20 5.50 -1.40
N ILE A 131 -7.06 4.86 -1.70
CA ILE A 131 -6.61 4.68 -3.07
C ILE A 131 -7.64 3.88 -3.89
N GLN A 132 -8.17 2.77 -3.36
CA GLN A 132 -9.20 1.98 -4.03
C GLN A 132 -10.49 2.78 -4.24
N TYR A 133 -10.93 3.54 -3.22
CA TYR A 133 -12.09 4.42 -3.34
C TYR A 133 -11.94 5.42 -4.49
N LYS A 134 -10.78 6.08 -4.59
CA LYS A 134 -10.52 7.06 -5.66
C LYS A 134 -10.34 6.42 -7.04
N ILE A 135 -9.76 5.22 -7.12
CA ILE A 135 -9.74 4.43 -8.37
C ILE A 135 -11.16 4.14 -8.84
N ASN A 136 -12.05 3.70 -7.95
CA ASN A 136 -13.44 3.40 -8.33
C ASN A 136 -14.14 4.65 -8.88
N LEU A 137 -13.94 5.82 -8.27
CA LEU A 137 -14.51 7.09 -8.76
C LEU A 137 -13.89 7.60 -10.07
N ALA A 138 -12.70 7.15 -10.43
CA ALA A 138 -12.01 7.58 -11.65
C ALA A 138 -12.32 6.69 -12.86
N VAL A 139 -12.73 5.45 -12.61
CA VAL A 139 -13.03 4.44 -13.65
C VAL A 139 -14.54 4.34 -13.93
N LEU A 140 -15.38 4.79 -12.99
CA LEU A 140 -16.83 4.97 -13.17
C LEU A 140 -17.14 6.36 -13.72
#